data_AF-A0A160V8A0-F1
#
_entry.id   AF-A0A160V8A0-F1
#
_cell.length_a   1.000
_cell.length_b   1.000
_cell.length_c   1.000
_cell.angle_alpha   90.00
_cell.angle_beta   90.00
_cell.angle_gamma   90.00
#
_symmetry.space_group_name_H-M   'P 1'
#
loop_
_entity.id
_entity.type
_entity.pdbx_description
1 polymer ?
#
loop_
_entity_poly.entity_id
_entity_poly.type
_entity_poly.pdbx_seq_one_letter_code
_entity_poly.pdbx_strand_id
1 'polypeptide(L)' 'MCQEIKSDPELQDIQAVMLSSISNEESRRHAMSQGADDYINKPFSLMRV' A
#
# COMPACT_ATOMS: atom_id res chain seq x y z
N MET A 1 9.90 -1.51 -3.92
CA MET A 1 8.91 -0.65 -4.60
C MET A 1 8.46 0.55 -3.76
N CYS A 2 7.54 0.46 -2.79
CA CYS A 2 7.12 1.66 -2.01
C CYS A 2 8.31 2.34 -1.33
N GLN A 3 9.27 1.55 -0.82
CA GLN A 3 10.50 2.07 -0.24
C GLN A 3 11.33 2.90 -1.22
N GLU A 4 11.39 2.51 -2.49
CA GLU A 4 12.11 3.26 -3.52
C GLU A 4 11.41 4.60 -3.82
N ILE A 5 10.07 4.58 -3.93
CA ILE A 5 9.25 5.79 -4.10
C ILE A 5 9.44 6.74 -2.92
N LYS A 6 9.42 6.21 -1.69
CA LYS A 6 9.61 7.00 -0.47
C LYS A 6 11.05 7.46 -0.25
N SER A 7 12.02 6.89 -0.97
CA SER A 7 13.43 7.32 -0.90
C SER A 7 13.74 8.46 -1.87
N ASP A 8 12.87 8.71 -2.86
CA ASP A 8 13.02 9.82 -3.80
C ASP A 8 12.45 11.11 -3.18
N PRO A 9 13.27 12.17 -3.00
CA PRO A 9 12.82 13.42 -2.39
C PRO A 9 11.65 14.11 -3.09
N GLU A 10 11.48 13.89 -4.41
CA GLU A 10 10.38 14.47 -5.18
C GLU A 10 9.07 13.69 -5.03
N LEU A 11 9.14 12.41 -4.63
CA LEU A 11 7.99 11.51 -4.55
C LEU A 11 7.63 11.10 -3.12
N GLN A 12 8.51 11.32 -2.14
CA GLN A 12 8.35 10.83 -0.76
C GLN A 12 7.04 11.29 -0.09
N ASP A 13 6.55 12.48 -0.44
CA ASP A 13 5.32 13.05 0.12
C ASP A 13 4.04 12.51 -0.54
N ILE A 14 4.15 11.77 -1.66
CA ILE A 14 3.01 11.15 -2.34
C ILE A 14 2.51 9.95 -1.55
N GLN A 15 1.20 9.89 -1.29
CA GLN A 15 0.58 8.78 -0.58
C GLN A 15 0.52 7.51 -1.45
N ALA A 16 1.04 6.40 -0.94
CA ALA A 16 1.15 5.12 -1.65
C ALA A 16 0.22 4.08 -1.02
N VAL A 17 -0.83 3.68 -1.75
CA VAL A 17 -1.76 2.61 -1.33
C VAL A 17 -1.47 1.34 -2.13
N MET A 18 -1.19 0.23 -1.44
CA MET A 18 -0.96 -1.06 -2.08
C MET A 18 -2.29 -1.79 -2.32
N LEU A 19 -2.46 -2.38 -3.50
CA LEU A 19 -3.71 -2.98 -3.96
C LEU A 19 -3.47 -4.41 -4.47
N SER A 20 -3.85 -5.43 -3.70
CA SER A 20 -3.45 -6.84 -3.93
C SER A 20 -4.59 -7.85 -3.73
N SER A 21 -4.54 -9.00 -4.41
CA SER A 21 -5.46 -10.14 -4.16
C SER A 21 -5.06 -10.99 -2.95
N ILE A 22 -3.87 -10.78 -2.37
CA ILE A 22 -3.36 -11.54 -1.23
C ILE A 22 -3.95 -10.95 0.06
N SER A 23 -4.66 -11.74 0.84
CA SER A 23 -5.44 -11.27 2.02
C SER A 23 -4.90 -11.71 3.37
N ASN A 24 -3.64 -12.14 3.43
CA ASN A 24 -3.03 -12.52 4.70
C ASN A 24 -2.43 -11.30 5.43
N GLU A 25 -2.39 -11.39 6.75
CA GLU A 25 -1.91 -10.29 7.60
C GLU A 25 -0.42 -10.00 7.40
N GLU A 26 0.38 -11.02 7.14
CA GLU A 26 1.82 -10.90 6.91
C GLU A 26 2.12 -10.01 5.70
N SER A 27 1.39 -10.19 4.60
CA SER A 27 1.54 -9.39 3.38
C SER A 27 1.17 -7.93 3.63
N ARG A 28 0.14 -7.68 4.45
CA ARG A 28 -0.21 -6.33 4.89
C ARG A 28 0.91 -5.74 5.73
N ARG A 29 1.41 -6.44 6.75
CA ARG A 29 2.52 -5.93 7.58
C ARG A 29 3.77 -5.65 6.76
N HIS A 30 4.11 -6.54 5.84
CA HIS A 30 5.24 -6.37 4.93
C HIS A 30 5.07 -5.15 4.04
N ALA A 31 3.88 -4.92 3.47
CA ALA A 31 3.62 -3.73 2.66
C ALA A 31 3.81 -2.43 3.47
N MET A 32 3.27 -2.38 4.69
CA MET A 32 3.42 -1.22 5.58
C MET A 32 4.89 -1.00 5.95
N SER A 33 5.66 -2.05 6.27
CA SER A 33 7.09 -1.90 6.58
C SER A 33 7.91 -1.43 5.38
N GLN A 34 7.45 -1.69 4.16
CA GLN A 34 8.06 -1.23 2.92
C GLN A 34 7.63 0.19 2.52
N GLY A 35 6.91 0.93 3.37
CA GLY A 35 6.55 2.34 3.12
C GLY A 35 5.23 2.54 2.39
N ALA A 36 4.33 1.55 2.37
CA ALA A 36 2.94 1.77 1.98
C ALA A 36 2.19 2.49 3.11
N ASP A 37 1.36 3.46 2.73
CA ASP A 37 0.48 4.20 3.62
C ASP A 37 -0.81 3.43 3.93
N ASP A 38 -1.25 2.56 3.01
CA ASP A 38 -2.38 1.66 3.21
C ASP A 38 -2.28 0.39 2.34
N TYR A 39 -3.07 -0.63 2.66
CA TYR A 39 -3.17 -1.89 1.93
C TYR A 39 -4.64 -2.29 1.75
N ILE A 40 -5.08 -2.33 0.49
CA ILE A 40 -6.42 -2.69 0.10
C ILE A 40 -6.44 -4.04 -0.61
N ASN A 41 -7.29 -4.93 -0.11
CA ASN A 41 -7.55 -6.22 -0.73
C ASN A 41 -8.51 -6.13 -1.91
N LYS A 42 -8.14 -6.79 -3.01
CA LYS A 42 -9.00 -6.99 -4.17
C LYS A 42 -9.82 -8.29 -4.00
N PRO A 43 -11.08 -8.31 -4.48
CA PRO A 43 -11.82 -7.16 -5.01
C PRO A 43 -12.25 -6.23 -3.87
N PHE A 44 -12.12 -4.92 -4.07
CA PHE A 44 -12.66 -3.92 -3.15
C PHE A 44 -13.99 -3.40 -3.69
N SER A 45 -14.94 -3.17 -2.79
CA SER A 45 -16.18 -2.46 -3.14
C SER A 45 -15.93 -0.96 -3.09
N LEU A 46 -16.20 -0.27 -4.21
CA LEU A 46 -16.15 1.20 -4.28
C LEU A 46 -17.34 1.85 -3.58
N MET A 47 -18.41 1.09 -3.33
CA MET A 47 -19.56 1.55 -2.56
C MET A 47 -19.42 1.08 -1.12
N ARG A 48 -19.18 2.05 -0.22
CA ARG A 48 -19.53 1.96 1.18
C ARG A 48 -20.72 2.90 1.35
N VAL A 49 -21.94 2.34 1.41
CA VAL A 49 -23.15 3.08 1.79
C VAL A 49 -23.21 3.14 3.31
#